data_AF-A0A260ZXR2-F1
#
_entry.id   AF-A0A260ZXR2-F1
#
_cell.length_a   1.000
_cell.length_b   1.000
_cell.length_c   1.000
_cell.angle_alpha   90.00
_cell.angle_beta   90.00
_cell.angle_gamma   90.00
#
_symmetry.space_group_name_H-M   'P 1'
#
loop_
_entity.id
_entity.type
_entity.pdbx_description
1 polymer ?
#
loop_
_entity_poly.entity_id
_entity_poly.type
_entity_poly.pdbx_seq_one_letter_code
_entity_poly.pdbx_strand_id
1 'polypeptide(L)'
;MASTSSSSSSQSKSDSVFSEEVQEEVERKDEEEEKGDDARLLETNEANTSDSSRVQTNTGQKLLPPIIRIERCRCVRCDGEPVFSCKQCKQEILLCMRCARRANHPHPLKSFRRNDEKILLLRRHLTLSYHEHIVSCQRSICMETCLESRYARRHFTVCNDRPRQLRDIINDGGVVFNGIGCKGNSCFSCGLFITCMFLHAKRCQLSTCHVAWCEEIRDTFDMTSNDIYVVSDEMRNKCENVHKAEWKKVEDRLRGQLVEDILSIAL
;
A
#
# COMPACT_ATOMS: atom_id res chain seq x y z
N MET A 1 -75.65 16.56 -17.00
CA MET A 1 -75.13 17.05 -18.31
C MET A 1 -73.76 16.42 -18.54
N ALA A 2 -73.34 16.29 -19.80
CA ALA A 2 -72.03 15.77 -20.21
C ALA A 2 -70.87 16.66 -19.67
N SER A 3 -69.61 16.22 -19.59
CA SER A 3 -68.87 15.44 -20.60
C SER A 3 -67.82 14.45 -20.08
N THR A 4 -67.53 13.46 -20.93
CA THR A 4 -66.34 12.58 -20.97
C THR A 4 -65.05 13.41 -21.23
N SER A 5 -63.80 12.94 -21.24
CA SER A 5 -63.19 11.60 -21.46
C SER A 5 -61.69 11.71 -21.06
N SER A 6 -60.86 10.70 -20.79
CA SER A 6 -60.99 9.22 -20.76
C SER A 6 -59.86 8.64 -19.86
N SER A 7 -59.92 7.34 -19.54
CA SER A 7 -58.90 6.62 -18.73
C SER A 7 -58.05 5.65 -19.57
N SER A 8 -56.81 5.39 -19.17
CA SER A 8 -56.23 4.04 -19.23
C SER A 8 -55.03 3.89 -18.29
N SER A 9 -54.85 2.67 -17.78
CA SER A 9 -53.71 2.24 -16.96
C SER A 9 -53.33 0.82 -17.40
N SER A 10 -52.04 0.47 -17.38
CA SER A 10 -51.50 -0.82 -16.90
C SER A 10 -50.12 -1.18 -17.47
N GLN A 11 -49.16 -1.37 -16.56
CA GLN A 11 -48.21 -2.50 -16.49
C GLN A 11 -47.56 -3.12 -17.74
N SER A 12 -46.24 -2.94 -17.81
CA SER A 12 -45.22 -4.02 -17.70
C SER A 12 -44.62 -4.73 -18.95
N LYS A 13 -43.37 -5.14 -18.71
CA LYS A 13 -42.49 -6.10 -19.40
C LYS A 13 -41.65 -5.66 -20.60
N SER A 14 -40.44 -6.22 -20.53
CA SER A 14 -39.29 -6.18 -21.44
C SER A 14 -39.48 -7.02 -22.68
N ASP A 15 -38.74 -6.70 -23.74
CA ASP A 15 -37.79 -7.59 -24.44
C ASP A 15 -36.74 -6.68 -25.14
N SER A 16 -35.44 -6.93 -25.18
CA SER A 16 -34.64 -8.16 -25.39
C SER A 16 -34.41 -8.51 -26.87
N VAL A 17 -33.67 -7.66 -27.60
CA VAL A 17 -32.93 -8.06 -28.80
C VAL A 17 -31.58 -7.31 -28.88
N PHE A 18 -30.50 -8.02 -28.59
CA PHE A 18 -29.23 -7.85 -29.30
C PHE A 18 -28.57 -9.22 -29.34
N SER A 19 -28.58 -9.82 -30.53
CA SER A 19 -28.33 -11.25 -30.69
C SER A 19 -26.89 -11.67 -30.39
N GLU A 20 -26.77 -12.90 -29.92
CA GLU A 20 -25.51 -13.64 -29.80
C GLU A 20 -24.83 -13.79 -31.15
N GLU A 21 -23.50 -13.69 -31.17
CA GLU A 21 -22.63 -14.53 -31.99
C GLU A 21 -21.17 -14.43 -31.49
N VAL A 22 -20.35 -15.42 -31.84
CA VAL A 22 -18.95 -15.65 -31.37
C VAL A 22 -18.84 -16.17 -29.92
N GLN A 23 -19.18 -17.45 -29.74
CA GLN A 23 -18.76 -18.27 -28.61
C GLN A 23 -18.10 -19.57 -29.12
N GLU A 24 -16.81 -19.50 -29.42
CA GLU A 24 -15.87 -20.58 -29.80
C GLU A 24 -14.48 -19.90 -29.92
N GLU A 25 -13.32 -20.42 -29.49
CA GLU A 25 -12.93 -21.57 -28.67
C GLU A 25 -11.74 -21.11 -27.79
N VAL A 26 -11.63 -21.57 -26.53
CA VAL A 26 -10.32 -21.94 -25.93
C VAL A 26 -10.60 -23.05 -24.91
N GLU A 27 -10.50 -24.30 -25.34
CA GLU A 27 -10.46 -25.43 -24.42
C GLU A 27 -9.09 -25.56 -23.77
N ARG A 28 -9.11 -25.93 -22.48
CA ARG A 28 -8.20 -26.85 -21.79
C ARG A 28 -6.69 -26.78 -22.11
N LYS A 29 -5.92 -26.33 -21.10
CA LYS A 29 -4.78 -27.10 -20.56
C LYS A 29 -4.39 -26.62 -19.16
N ASP A 30 -4.97 -27.27 -18.16
CA ASP A 30 -4.43 -27.38 -16.80
C ASP A 30 -4.01 -28.84 -16.61
N GLU A 31 -2.71 -29.08 -16.40
CA GLU A 31 -1.98 -30.28 -15.96
C GLU A 31 -0.50 -29.83 -16.00
N GLU A 32 0.37 -30.01 -14.99
CA GLU A 32 0.45 -31.09 -14.00
C GLU A 32 0.72 -30.58 -12.55
N GLU A 33 0.43 -31.44 -11.56
CA GLU A 33 0.72 -31.23 -10.13
C GLU A 33 2.11 -31.71 -9.70
N GLU A 34 2.74 -30.89 -8.85
CA GLU A 34 3.40 -31.26 -7.59
C GLU A 34 3.77 -32.74 -7.30
N LYS A 35 5.08 -33.02 -7.28
CA LYS A 35 5.78 -33.88 -6.30
C LYS A 35 7.17 -33.25 -6.07
N GLY A 36 7.75 -33.20 -4.88
CA GLY A 36 7.45 -33.87 -3.61
C GLY A 36 8.77 -34.38 -3.05
N ASP A 37 9.30 -33.71 -2.01
CA ASP A 37 10.61 -34.04 -1.42
C ASP A 37 10.66 -35.47 -0.86
N ASP A 38 11.82 -36.12 -0.95
CA ASP A 38 12.14 -37.31 -0.17
C ASP A 38 13.36 -37.06 0.73
N ALA A 39 13.26 -37.53 1.97
CA ALA A 39 14.13 -37.13 3.06
C ALA A 39 15.32 -38.08 3.23
N ARG A 40 16.47 -37.54 3.64
CA ARG A 40 17.49 -38.33 4.35
C ARG A 40 17.89 -37.65 5.65
N LEU A 41 17.55 -38.35 6.73
CA LEU A 41 17.89 -38.07 8.12
C LEU A 41 19.15 -38.87 8.53
N LEU A 42 19.58 -38.67 9.80
CA LEU A 42 20.74 -39.26 10.49
C LEU A 42 22.10 -38.60 10.14
N GLU A 43 23.07 -38.35 11.04
CA GLU A 43 23.24 -38.35 12.52
C GLU A 43 24.57 -37.55 12.80
N THR A 44 24.97 -37.01 13.96
CA THR A 44 24.53 -37.05 15.39
C THR A 44 25.03 -35.76 16.13
N ASN A 45 24.77 -35.67 17.46
CA ASN A 45 25.57 -35.11 18.58
C ASN A 45 26.94 -34.42 18.28
N GLU A 46 27.40 -33.39 19.00
CA GLU A 46 27.56 -33.33 20.47
C GLU A 46 27.30 -31.95 21.11
N ALA A 47 27.06 -31.96 22.42
CA ALA A 47 26.92 -30.76 23.24
C ALA A 47 28.28 -30.15 23.63
N ASN A 48 28.34 -28.83 23.74
CA ASN A 48 29.35 -28.17 24.58
C ASN A 48 28.78 -26.91 25.23
N THR A 49 28.94 -26.85 26.55
CA THR A 49 28.47 -25.75 27.40
C THR A 49 29.56 -24.69 27.57
N SER A 50 29.22 -23.42 27.35
CA SER A 50 29.81 -22.33 28.14
C SER A 50 28.91 -21.10 28.15
N ASP A 51 28.67 -20.57 29.35
CA ASP A 51 28.14 -19.21 29.50
C ASP A 51 29.17 -18.22 28.94
N SER A 52 28.76 -17.47 27.91
CA SER A 52 29.48 -16.30 27.46
C SER A 52 28.47 -15.28 26.95
N SER A 53 28.51 -14.09 27.55
CA SER A 53 27.76 -12.92 27.12
C SER A 53 27.89 -12.74 25.61
N ARG A 54 26.80 -12.98 24.86
CA ARG A 54 26.81 -12.95 23.40
C ARG A 54 26.89 -11.52 22.88
N VAL A 55 28.10 -10.97 22.92
CA VAL A 55 28.50 -9.86 22.06
C VAL A 55 28.14 -10.27 20.64
N GLN A 56 27.22 -9.54 20.01
CA GLN A 56 26.93 -9.73 18.59
C GLN A 56 28.15 -9.29 17.79
N THR A 57 29.04 -10.24 17.52
CA THR A 57 30.07 -10.09 16.50
C THR A 57 29.36 -9.91 15.16
N ASN A 58 29.46 -8.69 14.63
CA ASN A 58 28.82 -8.32 13.38
C ASN A 58 29.56 -9.02 12.23
N THR A 59 29.18 -10.26 11.93
CA THR A 59 29.58 -10.95 10.70
C THR A 59 29.18 -10.06 9.53
N GLY A 60 30.14 -9.58 8.74
CA GLY A 60 29.97 -8.49 7.76
C GLY A 60 29.04 -8.77 6.56
N GLN A 61 28.13 -9.73 6.68
CA GLN A 61 27.02 -9.96 5.77
C GLN A 61 25.83 -9.09 6.20
N LYS A 62 25.52 -8.07 5.39
CA LYS A 62 24.29 -7.30 5.55
C LYS A 62 23.07 -8.17 5.24
N LEU A 63 21.93 -7.87 5.87
CA LEU A 63 20.67 -8.56 5.61
C LEU A 63 20.11 -8.20 4.22
N LEU A 64 19.31 -9.09 3.63
CA LEU A 64 18.55 -8.74 2.43
C LEU A 64 17.40 -7.78 2.78
N PRO A 65 17.23 -6.66 2.07
CA PRO A 65 16.14 -5.74 2.33
C PRO A 65 14.77 -6.35 1.99
N PRO A 66 13.67 -5.86 2.61
CA PRO A 66 12.33 -6.37 2.34
C PRO A 66 11.93 -6.13 0.88
N ILE A 67 11.36 -7.15 0.25
CA ILE A 67 10.77 -7.03 -1.09
C ILE A 67 9.38 -6.42 -0.95
N ILE A 68 9.29 -5.13 -1.27
CA ILE A 68 8.11 -4.28 -1.23
C ILE A 68 7.23 -4.59 -2.45
N ARG A 69 6.10 -5.25 -2.21
CA ARG A 69 5.09 -5.63 -3.21
C ARG A 69 3.71 -5.14 -2.80
N ILE A 70 2.92 -4.69 -3.77
CA ILE A 70 1.51 -4.36 -3.55
C ILE A 70 0.69 -5.63 -3.75
N GLU A 71 0.29 -6.26 -2.65
CA GLU A 71 -0.59 -7.42 -2.67
C GLU A 71 -2.00 -7.06 -3.17
N ARG A 72 -2.72 -8.06 -3.70
CA ARG A 72 -4.13 -7.95 -4.09
C ARG A 72 -5.00 -7.52 -2.90
N CYS A 73 -6.16 -6.95 -3.20
CA CYS A 73 -7.09 -6.52 -2.15
C CYS A 73 -7.64 -7.73 -1.38
N ARG A 74 -7.49 -7.74 -0.05
CA ARG A 74 -7.99 -8.80 0.85
C ARG A 74 -8.90 -8.25 1.94
N CYS A 75 -9.73 -9.13 2.51
CA CYS A 75 -10.60 -8.82 3.64
C CYS A 75 -9.78 -8.60 4.92
N VAL A 76 -9.90 -7.42 5.52
CA VAL A 76 -9.15 -6.95 6.72
C VAL A 76 -9.36 -7.79 8.00
N ARG A 77 -10.19 -8.84 7.94
CA ARG A 77 -10.53 -9.70 9.08
C ARG A 77 -10.15 -11.17 8.91
N CYS A 78 -9.88 -11.63 7.69
CA CYS A 78 -9.68 -13.06 7.42
C CYS A 78 -8.87 -13.35 6.14
N ASP A 79 -8.26 -12.33 5.53
CA ASP A 79 -7.52 -12.36 4.27
C ASP A 79 -8.21 -12.97 3.04
N GLY A 80 -9.50 -13.31 3.15
CA GLY A 80 -10.32 -13.80 2.05
C GLY A 80 -10.72 -12.72 1.04
N GLU A 81 -11.37 -13.13 -0.05
CA GLU A 81 -11.76 -12.22 -1.14
C GLU A 81 -12.75 -11.13 -0.66
N PRO A 82 -12.45 -9.84 -0.85
CA PRO A 82 -13.31 -8.75 -0.41
C PRO A 82 -14.47 -8.52 -1.39
N VAL A 83 -15.68 -8.38 -0.85
CA VAL A 83 -16.91 -8.13 -1.63
C VAL A 83 -17.51 -6.76 -1.29
N PHE A 84 -17.13 -6.22 -0.13
CA PHE A 84 -17.58 -4.92 0.36
C PHE A 84 -16.41 -4.01 0.72
N SER A 85 -16.62 -2.71 0.56
CA SER A 85 -15.73 -1.66 1.03
C SER A 85 -16.52 -0.60 1.80
N CYS A 86 -15.92 -0.02 2.83
CA CYS A 86 -16.55 1.09 3.56
C CYS A 86 -16.58 2.38 2.72
N LYS A 87 -17.69 3.12 2.77
CA LYS A 87 -17.81 4.43 2.08
C LYS A 87 -17.10 5.60 2.79
N GLN A 88 -16.81 5.48 4.08
CA GLN A 88 -16.37 6.60 4.94
C GLN A 88 -15.01 6.38 5.63
N CYS A 89 -14.57 5.13 5.82
CA CYS A 89 -13.29 4.85 6.47
C CYS A 89 -12.11 5.17 5.55
N LYS A 90 -11.23 6.06 6.02
CA LYS A 90 -10.00 6.46 5.32
C LYS A 90 -8.98 5.32 5.15
N GLN A 91 -9.06 4.27 5.97
CA GLN A 91 -8.13 3.11 5.97
C GLN A 91 -8.60 1.96 5.05
N GLU A 92 -9.35 2.25 3.97
CA GLU A 92 -9.73 1.26 2.96
C GLU A 92 -10.30 -0.06 3.53
N ILE A 93 -11.26 0.02 4.46
CA ILE A 93 -11.83 -1.18 5.09
C ILE A 93 -12.54 -2.04 4.06
N LEU A 94 -11.92 -3.18 3.71
CA LEU A 94 -12.43 -4.20 2.80
C LEU A 94 -12.89 -5.43 3.58
N LEU A 95 -14.06 -5.97 3.23
CA LEU A 95 -14.70 -7.07 3.94
C LEU A 95 -15.26 -8.12 2.95
N CYS A 96 -15.02 -9.40 3.21
CA CYS A 96 -15.71 -10.49 2.52
C CYS A 96 -17.17 -10.60 2.99
N MET A 97 -18.00 -11.37 2.27
CA MET A 97 -19.42 -11.59 2.62
C MET A 97 -19.63 -12.06 4.06
N ARG A 98 -18.78 -12.98 4.56
CA ARG A 98 -18.88 -13.54 5.92
C ARG A 98 -18.52 -12.52 6.99
N CYS A 99 -17.44 -11.76 6.78
CA CYS A 99 -16.97 -10.76 7.74
C CYS A 99 -17.86 -9.52 7.76
N ALA A 100 -18.38 -9.05 6.62
CA ALA A 100 -19.29 -7.90 6.58
C ALA A 100 -20.54 -8.10 7.43
N ARG A 101 -21.15 -9.30 7.39
CA ARG A 101 -22.31 -9.66 8.22
C ARG A 101 -22.02 -9.68 9.73
N ARG A 102 -20.75 -9.83 10.13
CA ARG A 102 -20.31 -9.94 11.54
C ARG A 102 -19.59 -8.68 12.05
N ALA A 103 -19.28 -7.72 11.18
CA ALA A 103 -18.33 -6.66 11.49
C ALA A 103 -18.88 -5.56 12.42
N ASN A 104 -20.20 -5.48 12.61
CA ASN A 104 -20.91 -4.39 13.31
C ASN A 104 -20.32 -3.01 12.96
N HIS A 105 -20.03 -2.81 11.67
CA HIS A 105 -19.28 -1.65 11.21
C HIS A 105 -20.18 -0.40 11.21
N PRO A 106 -19.79 0.71 11.85
CA PRO A 106 -20.68 1.87 12.05
C PRO A 106 -20.99 2.65 10.76
N HIS A 107 -20.27 2.40 9.66
CA HIS A 107 -20.43 3.13 8.41
C HIS A 107 -21.04 2.26 7.30
N PRO A 108 -21.79 2.86 6.36
CA PRO A 108 -22.39 2.12 5.25
C PRO A 108 -21.31 1.51 4.33
N LEU A 109 -21.49 0.23 4.01
CA LEU A 109 -20.67 -0.49 3.04
C LEU A 109 -21.22 -0.30 1.61
N LYS A 110 -20.35 -0.35 0.61
CA LYS A 110 -20.69 -0.51 -0.81
C LYS A 110 -20.12 -1.84 -1.34
N SER A 111 -20.68 -2.36 -2.42
CA SER A 111 -20.03 -3.41 -3.22
C SER A 111 -18.64 -2.94 -3.66
N PHE A 112 -17.65 -3.81 -3.52
CA PHE A 112 -16.28 -3.63 -4.01
C PHE A 112 -16.15 -4.40 -5.34
N ARG A 113 -15.75 -3.70 -6.41
CA ARG A 113 -15.68 -4.25 -7.77
C ARG A 113 -14.23 -4.25 -8.28
N ARG A 114 -13.95 -5.00 -9.35
CA ARG A 114 -12.63 -5.01 -10.03
C ARG A 114 -12.10 -3.61 -10.38
N ASN A 115 -12.98 -2.65 -10.69
CA ASN A 115 -12.58 -1.26 -10.94
C ASN A 115 -12.22 -0.50 -9.66
N ASP A 116 -12.88 -0.77 -8.52
CA ASP A 116 -12.47 -0.24 -7.22
C ASP A 116 -11.08 -0.78 -6.85
N GLU A 117 -10.81 -2.07 -7.06
CA GLU A 117 -9.49 -2.67 -6.84
C GLU A 117 -8.41 -2.00 -7.71
N LYS A 118 -8.65 -1.83 -9.02
CA LYS A 118 -7.68 -1.14 -9.91
C LYS A 118 -7.34 0.27 -9.41
N ILE A 119 -8.33 1.03 -8.96
CA ILE A 119 -8.14 2.39 -8.42
C ILE A 119 -7.38 2.35 -7.10
N LEU A 120 -7.71 1.39 -6.23
CA LEU A 120 -7.10 1.21 -4.91
C LEU A 120 -5.62 0.78 -5.02
N LEU A 121 -5.31 -0.19 -5.88
CA LEU A 121 -3.93 -0.58 -6.17
C LEU A 121 -3.14 0.59 -6.75
N LEU A 122 -3.70 1.34 -7.72
CA LEU A 122 -3.06 2.56 -8.24
C LEU A 122 -2.80 3.59 -7.14
N ARG A 123 -3.73 3.82 -6.20
CA ARG A 123 -3.50 4.72 -5.05
C ARG A 123 -2.36 4.25 -4.18
N ARG A 124 -2.25 2.95 -3.88
CA ARG A 124 -1.11 2.41 -3.11
C ARG A 124 0.21 2.60 -3.86
N HIS A 125 0.25 2.34 -5.16
CA HIS A 125 1.44 2.59 -5.99
C HIS A 125 1.83 4.06 -6.01
N LEU A 126 0.86 4.98 -6.15
CA LEU A 126 1.06 6.43 -6.07
C LEU A 126 1.64 6.87 -4.72
N THR A 127 1.09 6.38 -3.61
CA THR A 127 1.60 6.72 -2.27
C THR A 127 3.06 6.31 -2.11
N LEU A 128 3.44 5.12 -2.61
CA LEU A 128 4.83 4.67 -2.58
C LEU A 128 5.74 5.42 -3.57
N SER A 129 5.26 5.82 -4.75
CA SER A 129 6.05 6.63 -5.67
C SER A 129 6.31 8.05 -5.15
N TYR A 130 5.55 8.51 -4.15
CA TYR A 130 5.80 9.75 -3.40
C TYR A 130 6.68 9.58 -2.14
N HIS A 131 7.29 8.43 -1.85
CA HIS A 131 8.04 8.16 -0.60
C HIS A 131 8.96 9.29 -0.14
N GLU A 132 9.76 9.90 -1.03
CA GLU A 132 10.60 11.07 -0.71
C GLU A 132 9.79 12.21 -0.10
N HIS A 133 8.64 12.53 -0.68
CA HIS A 133 7.75 13.56 -0.14
C HIS A 133 7.16 13.20 1.22
N ILE A 134 6.97 11.90 1.50
CA ILE A 134 6.45 11.38 2.77
C ILE A 134 7.49 11.51 3.89
N VAL A 135 8.75 11.13 3.60
CA VAL A 135 9.80 11.07 4.63
C VAL A 135 10.47 12.43 4.87
N SER A 136 10.87 13.16 3.82
CA SER A 136 11.78 14.31 3.93
C SER A 136 11.11 15.67 3.67
N CYS A 137 9.95 15.75 2.99
CA CYS A 137 9.44 17.05 2.55
C CYS A 137 9.03 17.99 3.70
N GLN A 138 9.50 19.24 3.62
CA GLN A 138 9.18 20.33 4.56
C GLN A 138 8.46 21.52 3.90
N ARG A 139 8.32 21.56 2.56
CA ARG A 139 7.73 22.69 1.80
C ARG A 139 6.32 23.06 2.29
N SER A 140 5.97 24.34 2.39
CA SER A 140 4.61 24.78 2.74
C SER A 140 3.58 24.26 1.71
N ILE A 141 3.79 24.60 0.43
CA ILE A 141 3.01 24.09 -0.70
C ILE A 141 3.67 22.82 -1.26
N CYS A 142 2.86 21.77 -1.42
CA CYS A 142 3.24 20.53 -2.10
C CYS A 142 2.01 19.81 -2.65
N MET A 143 2.21 18.68 -3.34
CA MET A 143 1.14 17.81 -3.87
C MET A 143 0.18 17.36 -2.76
N GLU A 144 -1.08 17.11 -3.08
CA GLU A 144 -2.10 16.76 -2.07
C GLU A 144 -1.69 15.50 -1.28
N THR A 145 -1.17 14.48 -1.97
CA THR A 145 -0.67 13.24 -1.36
C THR A 145 0.49 13.47 -0.38
N CYS A 146 1.33 14.50 -0.58
CA CYS A 146 2.38 14.88 0.38
C CYS A 146 1.77 15.45 1.67
N LEU A 147 0.74 16.28 1.55
CA LEU A 147 0.06 16.88 2.70
C LEU A 147 -0.65 15.81 3.55
N GLU A 148 -1.36 14.87 2.90
CA GLU A 148 -1.96 13.73 3.59
C GLU A 148 -0.89 12.83 4.23
N SER A 149 0.19 12.52 3.50
CA SER A 149 1.23 11.60 3.98
C SER A 149 2.12 12.18 5.09
N ARG A 150 2.18 13.51 5.27
CA ARG A 150 2.78 14.13 6.47
C ARG A 150 2.09 13.69 7.75
N TYR A 151 0.81 13.29 7.68
CA TYR A 151 0.16 12.63 8.81
C TYR A 151 0.87 11.33 9.19
N ALA A 152 1.30 10.50 8.24
CA ALA A 152 2.03 9.26 8.55
C ALA A 152 3.35 9.53 9.29
N ARG A 153 4.12 10.54 8.87
CA ARG A 153 5.35 10.97 9.58
C ARG A 153 5.07 11.45 11.01
N ARG A 154 4.08 12.33 11.20
CA ARG A 154 3.67 12.83 12.53
C ARG A 154 3.07 11.73 13.41
N HIS A 155 2.28 10.85 12.82
CA HIS A 155 1.72 9.68 13.48
C HIS A 155 2.84 8.76 13.95
N PHE A 156 3.83 8.47 13.10
CA PHE A 156 4.98 7.67 13.47
C PHE A 156 5.81 8.26 14.62
N THR A 157 5.77 9.57 14.90
CA THR A 157 6.45 10.12 16.09
C THR A 157 5.65 9.97 17.39
N VAL A 158 4.31 9.89 17.31
CA VAL A 158 3.41 9.85 18.51
C VAL A 158 2.68 8.53 18.74
N CYS A 159 2.73 7.59 17.79
CA CYS A 159 2.05 6.30 17.91
C CYS A 159 2.63 5.48 19.06
N ASN A 160 1.77 4.85 19.85
CA ASN A 160 2.18 3.94 20.92
C ASN A 160 2.59 2.57 20.39
N ASP A 161 1.87 2.08 19.37
CA ASP A 161 2.03 0.77 18.74
C ASP A 161 3.14 0.72 17.67
N ARG A 162 4.00 1.74 17.63
CA ARG A 162 5.15 1.79 16.73
C ARG A 162 6.31 0.95 17.26
N PRO A 163 7.08 0.29 16.38
CA PRO A 163 8.43 -0.16 16.73
C PRO A 163 9.27 1.05 17.16
N ARG A 164 10.14 0.86 18.15
CA ARG A 164 10.95 1.93 18.75
C ARG A 164 12.32 2.03 18.10
N GLN A 165 12.83 0.94 17.53
CA GLN A 165 14.12 0.82 16.85
C GLN A 165 14.01 -0.09 15.62
N LEU A 166 14.96 -0.04 14.68
CA LEU A 166 14.92 -0.86 13.47
C LEU A 166 14.96 -2.36 13.78
N ARG A 167 15.73 -2.77 14.79
CA ARG A 167 15.80 -4.17 15.26
C ARG A 167 14.45 -4.73 15.71
N ASP A 168 13.52 -3.90 16.18
CA ASP A 168 12.21 -4.34 16.66
C ASP A 168 11.31 -4.86 15.53
N ILE A 169 11.66 -4.59 14.27
CA ILE A 169 10.97 -5.12 13.08
C ILE A 169 11.78 -6.17 12.32
N ILE A 170 12.92 -6.63 12.86
CA ILE A 170 13.74 -7.69 12.26
C ILE A 170 13.50 -8.98 13.05
N ASN A 171 13.02 -10.02 12.38
CA ASN A 171 12.88 -11.37 12.95
C ASN A 171 13.37 -12.41 11.94
N ASP A 172 14.14 -13.40 12.40
CA ASP A 172 14.72 -14.47 11.57
C ASP A 172 15.45 -13.96 10.30
N GLY A 173 16.10 -12.79 10.41
CA GLY A 173 16.81 -12.13 9.31
C GLY A 173 15.92 -11.37 8.30
N GLY A 174 14.60 -11.43 8.43
CA GLY A 174 13.63 -10.72 7.59
C GLY A 174 12.94 -9.55 8.32
N VAL A 175 12.32 -8.66 7.56
CA VAL A 175 11.52 -7.54 8.10
C VAL A 175 10.05 -7.94 8.20
N VAL A 176 9.48 -7.93 9.41
CA VAL A 176 8.09 -8.36 9.67
C VAL A 176 7.03 -7.30 9.33
N PHE A 177 7.45 -6.10 8.93
CA PHE A 177 6.60 -4.93 8.79
C PHE A 177 6.42 -4.53 7.31
N ASN A 178 5.23 -4.73 6.75
CA ASN A 178 4.90 -4.32 5.37
C ASN A 178 3.72 -3.34 5.39
N GLY A 179 3.97 -2.08 5.00
CA GLY A 179 2.99 -1.01 5.00
C GLY A 179 1.91 -1.05 3.94
N ILE A 180 1.88 -2.09 3.12
CA ILE A 180 0.97 -2.19 1.96
C ILE A 180 -0.20 -3.16 2.24
N GLY A 181 -0.20 -3.82 3.40
CA GLY A 181 -1.27 -4.70 3.87
C GLY A 181 -1.68 -4.42 5.31
N CYS A 182 -2.91 -4.79 5.66
CA CYS A 182 -3.38 -4.80 7.05
C CYS A 182 -3.19 -6.21 7.64
N LYS A 183 -1.93 -6.60 7.91
CA LYS A 183 -1.61 -7.89 8.54
C LYS A 183 -1.09 -7.67 9.97
N GLY A 184 -1.83 -8.18 10.96
CA GLY A 184 -1.48 -8.15 12.38
C GLY A 184 -1.96 -6.91 13.15
N ASN A 185 -1.53 -6.81 14.42
CA ASN A 185 -1.83 -5.69 15.33
C ASN A 185 -0.97 -4.44 15.08
N SER A 186 -0.19 -4.42 13.99
CA SER A 186 0.71 -3.34 13.61
C SER A 186 -0.07 -2.13 13.09
N CYS A 187 0.31 -0.92 13.52
CA CYS A 187 -0.32 0.29 13.00
C CYS A 187 0.00 0.50 11.51
N PHE A 188 -1.02 0.46 10.66
CA PHE A 188 -0.92 0.68 9.21
C PHE A 188 -0.19 1.97 8.82
N SER A 189 -0.46 3.09 9.51
CA SER A 189 0.20 4.37 9.21
C SER A 189 1.70 4.36 9.56
N CYS A 190 2.10 3.62 10.59
CA CYS A 190 3.51 3.35 10.85
C CYS A 190 4.11 2.43 9.78
N GLY A 191 3.34 1.44 9.32
CA GLY A 191 3.74 0.50 8.27
C GLY A 191 4.10 1.21 6.98
N LEU A 192 3.21 2.08 6.52
CA LEU A 192 3.43 2.90 5.34
C LEU A 192 4.69 3.77 5.50
N PHE A 193 4.85 4.43 6.65
CA PHE A 193 6.00 5.30 6.90
C PHE A 193 7.33 4.52 6.86
N ILE A 194 7.41 3.36 7.52
CA ILE A 194 8.58 2.47 7.48
C ILE A 194 8.87 1.99 6.06
N THR A 195 7.84 1.62 5.31
CA THR A 195 7.98 1.22 3.89
C THR A 195 8.61 2.34 3.07
N CYS A 196 8.18 3.60 3.28
CA CYS A 196 8.78 4.76 2.64
C CYS A 196 10.22 5.04 3.10
N MET A 197 10.58 4.76 4.36
CA MET A 197 11.97 4.87 4.84
C MET A 197 12.90 3.86 4.15
N PHE A 198 12.47 2.62 3.93
CA PHE A 198 13.23 1.65 3.12
C PHE A 198 13.40 2.10 1.66
N LEU A 199 12.33 2.61 1.02
CA LEU A 199 12.39 3.13 -0.36
C LEU A 199 13.35 4.31 -0.48
N HIS A 200 13.35 5.22 0.48
CA HIS A 200 14.30 6.33 0.56
C HIS A 200 15.74 5.82 0.78
N ALA A 201 15.96 4.93 1.74
CA ALA A 201 17.27 4.36 2.05
C ALA A 201 17.90 3.62 0.85
N LYS A 202 17.10 3.00 -0.03
CA LYS A 202 17.55 2.39 -1.30
C LYS A 202 18.17 3.41 -2.27
N ARG A 203 17.76 4.68 -2.19
CA ARG A 203 18.15 5.75 -3.12
C ARG A 203 19.07 6.80 -2.49
N CYS A 204 19.11 6.87 -1.17
CA CYS A 204 19.83 7.90 -0.43
C CYS A 204 21.35 7.66 -0.43
N GLN A 205 22.09 8.58 -1.04
CA GLN A 205 23.56 8.58 -1.12
C GLN A 205 24.23 9.52 -0.10
N LEU A 206 23.45 10.24 0.72
CA LEU A 206 23.99 11.19 1.70
C LEU A 206 24.73 10.44 2.83
N SER A 207 25.93 10.88 3.20
CA SER A 207 26.63 10.29 4.35
C SER A 207 25.84 10.47 5.64
N THR A 208 25.32 11.68 5.87
CA THR A 208 24.40 12.00 6.96
C THR A 208 23.01 12.34 6.42
N CYS A 209 21.96 11.69 6.94
CA CYS A 209 20.59 11.84 6.47
C CYS A 209 19.61 12.08 7.63
N HIS A 210 18.82 13.15 7.51
CA HIS A 210 17.80 13.52 8.51
C HIS A 210 16.55 12.61 8.49
N VAL A 211 16.42 11.70 7.53
CA VAL A 211 15.31 10.75 7.49
C VAL A 211 15.56 9.66 8.53
N ALA A 212 14.59 9.44 9.41
CA ALA A 212 14.66 8.45 10.47
C ALA A 212 15.09 7.07 9.92
N TRP A 213 15.99 6.41 10.65
CA TRP A 213 16.58 5.10 10.31
C TRP A 213 17.25 4.98 8.93
N CYS A 214 17.44 6.06 8.16
CA CYS A 214 18.03 5.96 6.82
C CYS A 214 19.48 5.45 6.84
N GLU A 215 20.30 5.90 7.78
CA GLU A 215 21.65 5.38 8.02
C GLU A 215 21.60 3.94 8.53
N GLU A 216 20.86 3.69 9.62
CA GLU A 216 20.69 2.37 10.24
C GLU A 216 20.22 1.28 9.24
N ILE A 217 19.29 1.61 8.34
CA ILE A 217 18.81 0.73 7.27
C ILE A 217 19.93 0.44 6.25
N ARG A 218 20.67 1.46 5.79
CA ARG A 218 21.76 1.27 4.82
C ARG A 218 22.95 0.51 5.38
N ASP A 219 23.17 0.59 6.69
CA ASP A 219 24.23 -0.16 7.37
C ASP A 219 23.80 -1.61 7.64
N THR A 220 22.54 -1.84 8.02
CA THR A 220 21.99 -3.17 8.32
C THR A 220 21.71 -4.01 7.08
N PHE A 221 21.22 -3.39 5.99
CA PHE A 221 20.73 -4.08 4.79
C PHE A 221 21.60 -3.84 3.56
N ASP A 222 21.73 -4.87 2.71
CA ASP A 222 22.33 -4.73 1.39
C ASP A 222 21.36 -4.00 0.44
N MET A 223 21.39 -2.68 0.52
CA MET A 223 20.62 -1.82 -0.37
C MET A 223 21.20 -1.75 -1.79
N THR A 224 22.27 -2.49 -2.14
CA THR A 224 22.90 -2.42 -3.46
C THR A 224 22.40 -3.49 -4.43
N SER A 225 22.33 -4.76 -4.00
CA SER A 225 22.18 -5.91 -4.92
C SER A 225 20.89 -5.99 -5.72
N ASN A 226 19.74 -5.61 -5.15
CA ASN A 226 18.44 -5.75 -5.84
C ASN A 226 17.53 -4.53 -5.67
N ASP A 227 16.63 -4.32 -6.64
CA ASP A 227 15.55 -3.35 -6.50
C ASP A 227 14.49 -3.89 -5.54
N ILE A 228 14.17 -3.08 -4.51
CA ILE A 228 13.31 -3.53 -3.41
C ILE A 228 11.83 -3.34 -3.70
N TYR A 229 11.45 -2.54 -4.70
CA TYR A 229 10.06 -2.22 -5.03
C TYR A 229 9.66 -2.82 -6.39
N VAL A 230 8.76 -3.79 -6.35
CA VAL A 230 8.27 -4.45 -7.56
C VAL A 230 7.01 -3.73 -8.07
N VAL A 231 7.14 -3.06 -9.21
CA VAL A 231 6.05 -2.37 -9.91
C VAL A 231 6.18 -2.56 -11.43
N SER A 232 5.07 -2.89 -12.09
CA SER A 232 5.05 -3.05 -13.56
C SER A 232 5.18 -1.72 -14.27
N ASP A 233 5.71 -1.72 -15.50
CA ASP A 233 5.89 -0.50 -16.27
C ASP A 233 4.55 0.19 -16.62
N GLU A 234 3.49 -0.58 -16.87
CA GLU A 234 2.13 -0.05 -17.03
C GLU A 234 1.70 0.78 -15.81
N MET A 235 1.98 0.28 -14.59
CA MET A 235 1.62 0.96 -13.35
C MET A 235 2.55 2.14 -13.05
N ARG A 236 3.84 2.02 -13.36
CA ARG A 236 4.84 3.10 -13.29
C ARG A 236 4.41 4.28 -14.16
N ASN A 237 4.08 4.02 -15.43
CA ASN A 237 3.63 5.03 -16.39
C ASN A 237 2.32 5.71 -15.94
N LYS A 238 1.38 4.96 -15.35
CA LYS A 238 0.17 5.53 -14.74
C LYS A 238 0.50 6.47 -13.57
N CYS A 239 1.43 6.07 -12.70
CA CYS A 239 1.85 6.91 -11.58
C CYS A 239 2.51 8.21 -12.08
N GLU A 240 3.42 8.12 -13.06
CA GLU A 240 4.07 9.30 -13.65
C GLU A 240 3.09 10.28 -14.31
N ASN A 241 2.05 9.79 -14.99
CA ASN A 241 1.04 10.65 -15.59
C ASN A 241 0.21 11.41 -14.54
N VAL A 242 -0.11 10.76 -13.41
CA VAL A 242 -0.76 11.43 -12.27
C VAL A 242 0.20 12.41 -11.60
N HIS A 243 1.48 12.07 -11.44
CA HIS A 243 2.51 12.97 -10.89
C HIS A 243 2.61 14.27 -11.72
N LYS A 244 2.61 14.18 -13.05
CA LYS A 244 2.64 15.36 -13.94
C LYS A 244 1.42 16.26 -13.73
N ALA A 245 0.23 15.68 -13.58
CA ALA A 245 -0.99 16.44 -13.32
C ALA A 245 -0.98 17.11 -11.92
N GLU A 246 -0.51 16.40 -10.89
CA GLU A 246 -0.38 16.94 -9.53
C GLU A 246 0.65 18.06 -9.43
N TRP A 247 1.78 17.95 -10.14
CA TRP A 247 2.79 19.02 -10.17
C TRP A 247 2.27 20.30 -10.81
N LYS A 248 1.47 20.22 -11.87
CA LYS A 248 0.82 21.40 -12.46
C LYS A 248 -0.04 22.15 -11.43
N LYS A 249 -0.84 21.44 -10.62
CA LYS A 249 -1.60 22.04 -9.50
C LYS A 249 -0.72 22.66 -8.41
N VAL A 250 0.53 22.20 -8.25
CA VAL A 250 1.49 22.81 -7.31
C VAL A 250 2.04 24.11 -7.88
N GLU A 251 2.41 24.12 -9.17
CA GLU A 251 2.86 25.32 -9.88
C GLU A 251 1.80 26.43 -9.89
N ASP A 252 0.55 26.08 -10.19
CA ASP A 252 -0.56 27.05 -10.20
C ASP A 252 -0.79 27.68 -8.80
N ARG A 253 -0.66 26.89 -7.71
CA ARG A 253 -0.74 27.40 -6.33
C ARG A 253 0.45 28.26 -5.93
N LEU A 254 1.66 27.88 -6.35
CA LEU A 254 2.87 28.69 -6.12
C LEU A 254 2.78 30.06 -6.81
N ARG A 255 2.22 30.11 -8.04
CA ARG A 255 1.95 31.36 -8.75
C ARG A 255 0.90 32.21 -8.04
N GLY A 256 -0.18 31.60 -7.54
CA GLY A 256 -1.19 32.29 -6.73
C GLY A 256 -0.59 32.97 -5.51
N GLN A 257 0.18 32.23 -4.70
CA GLN A 257 0.83 32.79 -3.52
C GLN A 257 1.84 33.91 -3.88
N LEU A 258 2.62 33.76 -4.95
CA LEU A 258 3.54 34.83 -5.39
C LEU A 258 2.79 36.15 -5.70
N VAL A 259 1.59 36.07 -6.29
CA VAL A 259 0.77 37.25 -6.59
C VAL A 259 0.21 37.87 -5.30
N GLU A 260 -0.27 37.05 -4.35
CA GLU A 260 -0.72 37.51 -3.03
C GLU A 260 0.41 38.19 -2.25
N ASP A 261 1.61 37.59 -2.22
CA ASP A 261 2.79 38.14 -1.57
C ASP A 261 3.18 39.51 -2.18
N ILE A 262 3.21 39.63 -3.51
CA ILE A 262 3.49 40.91 -4.21
C ILE A 262 2.45 41.97 -3.86
N LEU A 263 1.16 41.63 -3.87
CA LEU A 263 0.08 42.57 -3.51
C LEU A 263 0.16 43.00 -2.04
N SER A 264 0.61 42.12 -1.14
CA SER A 264 0.80 42.42 0.29
C SER A 264 1.97 43.37 0.58
N ILE A 265 2.98 43.41 -0.31
CA ILE A 265 4.14 44.32 -0.22
C ILE A 265 3.80 45.72 -0.80
N ALA A 266 2.75 45.81 -1.62
CA ALA A 266 2.31 47.04 -2.28
C ALA A 266 1.29 47.86 -1.47
N LEU A 267 1.00 47.45 -0.23
CA LEU A 267 0.05 48.06 0.72
C LEU A 267 0.76 48.54 2.00
#